data_AF-A0A926T6B0-F1
#
_entry.id   AF-A0A926T6B0-F1
#
_cell.length_a   1.000
_cell.length_b   1.000
_cell.length_c   1.000
_cell.angle_alpha   90.00
_cell.angle_beta   90.00
_cell.angle_gamma   90.00
#
_symmetry.space_group_name_H-M   'P 1'
#
loop_
_entity.id
_entity.type
_entity.pdbx_description
1 polymer ?
#
loop_
_entity_poly.entity_id
_entity_poly.type
_entity_poly.pdbx_seq_one_letter_code
_entity_poly.pdbx_strand_id
1 'polypeptide(L)'
;MQKNKSIAQLFLGVVLSLVIAPSLLPTAKAEAKPISLFDARCVSTGPGRWRRITSNVSVGRAVYTSYLYMGAGSEFSGMTCRIKSDEPKPSEYDFQTLQLEFGMRDNDRGSPANTVRVYLDGEQDASQTVTVGPGEKASLSVDVTNVRNIAVETVCNSDTKYCDRVYFFRALLEPVGASTYSNPVETTPMPPSRDGSADQVPPPPPNTGTEGDAGKTPPPPNTGTEGDAGKTPLPRL
;
A
#
# COMPACT_ATOMS: atom_id res chain seq x y z
N MET A 1 78.10 -4.58 55.45
CA MET A 1 78.18 -4.27 54.00
C MET A 1 76.78 -3.93 53.51
N GLN A 2 76.63 -2.75 52.88
CA GLN A 2 75.46 -2.20 52.13
C GLN A 2 74.09 -2.11 52.84
N LYS A 3 73.29 -1.05 52.69
CA LYS A 3 73.44 0.37 52.29
C LYS A 3 72.02 0.98 52.42
N ASN A 4 71.90 2.11 53.14
CA ASN A 4 71.03 3.28 52.88
C ASN A 4 69.48 3.10 52.96
N LYS A 5 68.73 3.79 53.84
CA LYS A 5 68.42 5.23 54.05
C LYS A 5 67.20 5.77 53.25
N SER A 6 66.29 6.40 54.01
CA SER A 6 65.40 7.57 53.69
C SER A 6 64.09 7.29 52.92
N ILE A 7 62.87 7.56 53.44
CA ILE A 7 62.16 8.79 53.86
C ILE A 7 61.40 9.50 52.72
N ALA A 8 60.11 9.80 53.00
CA ALA A 8 59.24 10.88 52.45
C ALA A 8 58.77 10.73 50.98
N GLN A 9 57.63 11.25 50.52
CA GLN A 9 56.45 11.97 51.03
C GLN A 9 55.50 12.08 49.80
N LEU A 10 54.18 12.17 50.05
CA LEU A 10 53.11 12.91 49.33
C LEU A 10 53.08 12.88 47.78
N PHE A 11 51.94 12.64 47.11
CA PHE A 11 50.92 13.67 46.89
C PHE A 11 49.52 13.08 46.68
N LEU A 12 48.55 13.71 47.37
CA LEU A 12 47.15 13.84 46.95
C LEU A 12 47.07 14.33 45.49
N GLY A 13 46.13 13.81 44.71
CA GLY A 13 45.83 14.32 43.38
C GLY A 13 44.60 13.66 42.75
N VAL A 14 43.43 14.05 43.25
CA VAL A 14 42.11 13.76 42.66
C VAL A 14 42.05 14.35 41.26
N VAL A 15 41.78 13.53 40.24
CA VAL A 15 41.12 13.97 39.01
C VAL A 15 40.03 12.97 38.68
N LEU A 16 38.86 13.19 39.28
CA LEU A 16 37.60 12.57 38.88
C LEU A 16 37.18 13.27 37.58
N SER A 17 37.61 12.74 36.44
CA SER A 17 37.16 13.22 35.13
C SER A 17 35.68 12.85 34.95
N LEU A 18 34.81 13.80 35.29
CA LEU A 18 33.39 13.76 34.96
C LEU A 18 33.28 13.96 33.44
N VAL A 19 33.30 12.88 32.68
CA VAL A 19 32.96 12.91 31.25
C VAL A 19 31.46 13.14 31.17
N ILE A 20 31.06 14.40 31.01
CA ILE A 20 29.71 14.75 30.57
C ILE A 20 29.64 14.29 29.12
N ALA A 21 29.28 13.03 28.89
CA ALA A 21 28.83 12.60 27.59
C ALA A 21 27.55 13.38 27.31
N PRO A 22 27.46 14.20 26.24
CA PRO A 22 26.18 14.71 25.81
C PRO A 22 25.31 13.50 25.50
N SER A 23 24.21 13.36 26.23
CA SER A 23 23.14 12.45 25.89
C SER A 23 22.62 12.88 24.53
N LEU A 24 23.17 12.27 23.47
CA LEU A 24 22.55 12.21 22.16
C LEU A 24 21.23 11.49 22.36
N LEU A 25 20.19 12.26 22.68
CA LEU A 25 18.82 11.81 22.53
C LEU A 25 18.71 11.32 21.07
N PRO A 26 18.27 10.08 20.82
CA PRO A 26 18.05 9.62 19.47
C PRO A 26 17.00 10.56 18.86
N THR A 27 17.40 11.37 17.90
CA THR A 27 16.47 12.08 17.03
C THR A 27 15.67 11.00 16.31
N ALA A 28 14.41 10.83 16.71
CA ALA A 28 13.47 10.01 15.97
C ALA A 28 13.40 10.57 14.55
N LYS A 29 14.04 9.90 13.59
CA LYS A 29 13.83 10.19 12.18
C LYS A 29 12.40 9.79 11.88
N ALA A 30 11.60 10.74 11.40
CA ALA A 30 10.32 10.42 10.78
C ALA A 30 10.63 9.54 9.57
N GLU A 31 10.37 8.23 9.70
CA GLU A 31 10.50 7.27 8.62
C GLU A 31 9.30 7.47 7.69
N ALA A 32 9.58 7.76 6.42
CA ALA A 32 8.52 7.92 5.43
C ALA A 32 7.82 6.57 5.25
N LYS A 33 6.51 6.54 5.50
CA LYS A 33 5.73 5.31 5.54
C LYS A 33 5.42 4.83 4.11
N PRO A 34 5.60 3.52 3.80
CA PRO A 34 5.15 2.96 2.54
C PRO A 34 3.63 3.11 2.36
N ILE A 35 3.21 3.40 1.12
CA ILE A 35 1.80 3.62 0.75
C ILE A 35 1.33 2.43 -0.08
N SER A 36 0.08 1.97 0.08
CA SER A 36 -0.40 0.91 -0.80
C SER A 36 -0.63 1.43 -2.22
N LEU A 37 -0.15 0.72 -3.24
CA LEU A 37 -0.47 1.00 -4.64
C LEU A 37 -1.99 1.06 -4.88
N PHE A 38 -2.75 0.25 -4.15
CA PHE A 38 -4.20 0.15 -4.33
C PHE A 38 -4.98 1.34 -3.74
N ASP A 39 -4.33 2.18 -2.93
CA ASP A 39 -4.90 3.44 -2.44
C ASP A 39 -4.69 4.59 -3.44
N ALA A 40 -3.87 4.38 -4.47
CA ALA A 40 -3.78 5.29 -5.59
C ALA A 40 -5.07 5.29 -6.44
N ARG A 41 -5.21 6.29 -7.31
CA ARG A 41 -6.32 6.33 -8.28
C ARG A 41 -6.07 5.31 -9.38
N CYS A 42 -6.81 4.21 -9.34
CA CYS A 42 -6.69 3.11 -10.30
C CYS A 42 -7.94 2.94 -11.15
N VAL A 43 -7.76 2.57 -12.41
CA VAL A 43 -8.83 2.24 -13.37
C VAL A 43 -8.62 0.83 -13.94
N SER A 44 -9.70 0.16 -14.34
CA SER A 44 -9.64 -1.17 -14.95
C SER A 44 -9.20 -1.08 -16.41
N THR A 45 -8.37 -2.02 -16.87
CA THR A 45 -7.82 -2.04 -18.24
C THR A 45 -8.00 -3.36 -18.98
N GLY A 46 -8.67 -4.36 -18.38
CA GLY A 46 -8.90 -5.66 -19.00
C GLY A 46 -10.34 -6.17 -18.93
N PRO A 47 -10.66 -7.22 -19.70
CA PRO A 47 -11.97 -7.88 -19.69
C PRO A 47 -12.21 -8.71 -18.41
N GLY A 48 -11.14 -9.17 -17.77
CA GLY A 48 -11.16 -9.77 -16.44
C GLY A 48 -11.55 -8.79 -15.34
N ARG A 49 -11.61 -9.27 -14.11
CA ARG A 49 -12.03 -8.45 -12.96
C ARG A 49 -10.97 -8.44 -11.88
N TRP A 50 -10.71 -7.26 -11.35
CA TRP A 50 -10.02 -7.10 -10.07
C TRP A 50 -11.00 -6.61 -9.00
N ARG A 51 -10.72 -6.96 -7.75
CA ARG A 51 -11.53 -6.51 -6.61
C ARG A 51 -10.66 -6.32 -5.38
N ARG A 52 -10.79 -5.15 -4.75
CA ARG A 52 -10.26 -4.89 -3.40
C ARG A 52 -11.16 -5.58 -2.38
N ILE A 53 -10.60 -6.57 -1.70
CA ILE A 53 -11.26 -7.27 -0.60
C ILE A 53 -10.17 -7.83 0.30
N THR A 54 -10.34 -7.63 1.61
CA THR A 54 -9.47 -8.26 2.60
C THR A 54 -9.98 -9.67 2.86
N SER A 55 -9.16 -10.68 2.56
CA SER A 55 -9.52 -12.09 2.77
C SER A 55 -8.29 -12.94 3.06
N ASN A 56 -8.45 -13.94 3.91
CA ASN A 56 -7.40 -14.93 4.16
C ASN A 56 -7.45 -16.02 3.09
N VAL A 57 -6.29 -16.36 2.53
CA VAL A 57 -6.13 -17.38 1.50
C VAL A 57 -4.96 -18.29 1.82
N SER A 58 -5.07 -19.58 1.45
CA SER A 58 -3.98 -20.54 1.59
C SER A 58 -3.17 -20.60 0.30
N VAL A 59 -1.87 -20.34 0.39
CA VAL A 59 -0.89 -20.49 -0.70
C VAL A 59 0.33 -21.23 -0.17
N GLY A 60 0.74 -22.30 -0.84
CA GLY A 60 1.87 -23.12 -0.43
C GLY A 60 1.69 -23.72 0.97
N ARG A 61 0.45 -24.03 1.38
CA ARG A 61 0.09 -24.49 2.73
C ARG A 61 0.32 -23.46 3.85
N ALA A 62 0.43 -22.18 3.52
CA ALA A 62 0.50 -21.08 4.47
C ALA A 62 -0.66 -20.10 4.26
N VAL A 63 -1.15 -19.49 5.35
CA VAL A 63 -2.26 -18.52 5.30
C VAL A 63 -1.71 -17.12 5.13
N TYR A 64 -2.20 -16.41 4.12
CA TYR A 64 -1.88 -15.01 3.84
C TYR A 64 -3.14 -14.16 3.85
N THR A 65 -3.03 -12.93 4.35
CA THR A 65 -4.07 -11.91 4.18
C THR A 65 -3.85 -11.23 2.83
N SER A 66 -4.77 -11.46 1.91
CA SER A 66 -4.83 -10.76 0.62
C SER A 66 -5.70 -9.51 0.75
N TYR A 67 -5.31 -8.44 0.05
CA TYR A 67 -6.03 -7.16 0.02
C TYR A 67 -6.75 -6.91 -1.31
N LEU A 68 -6.35 -7.65 -2.35
CA LEU A 68 -6.88 -7.55 -3.70
C LEU A 68 -6.69 -8.89 -4.40
N TYR A 69 -7.63 -9.27 -5.26
CA TYR A 69 -7.41 -10.32 -6.23
C TYR A 69 -7.67 -9.82 -7.65
N MET A 70 -7.04 -10.48 -8.62
CA MET A 70 -7.27 -10.30 -10.05
C MET A 70 -7.61 -11.66 -10.66
N GLY A 71 -8.73 -11.72 -11.40
CA GLY A 71 -9.18 -12.91 -12.12
C GLY A 71 -9.14 -12.66 -13.61
N ALA A 72 -8.13 -13.23 -14.28
CA ALA A 72 -7.90 -13.08 -15.72
C ALA A 72 -8.98 -13.74 -16.60
N GLY A 73 -9.70 -14.72 -16.05
CA GLY A 73 -10.62 -15.53 -16.85
C GLY A 73 -9.83 -16.41 -17.83
N SER A 74 -10.14 -16.31 -19.12
CA SER A 74 -9.38 -16.93 -20.22
C SER A 74 -8.47 -15.95 -20.96
N GLU A 75 -8.42 -14.68 -20.53
CA GLU A 75 -7.66 -13.63 -21.19
C GLU A 75 -6.75 -12.94 -20.16
N PHE A 76 -7.04 -11.69 -19.81
CA PHE A 76 -6.30 -10.94 -18.81
C PHE A 76 -7.22 -10.07 -17.95
N SER A 77 -6.74 -9.72 -16.77
CA SER A 77 -7.31 -8.69 -15.91
C SER A 77 -6.23 -7.66 -15.66
N GLY A 78 -6.54 -6.39 -15.83
CA GLY A 78 -5.59 -5.30 -15.68
C GLY A 78 -6.14 -4.15 -14.85
N MET A 79 -5.25 -3.46 -14.15
CA MET A 79 -5.52 -2.14 -13.60
C MET A 79 -4.34 -1.21 -13.84
N THR A 80 -4.63 0.07 -14.07
CA THR A 80 -3.63 1.13 -14.17
C THR A 80 -3.86 2.16 -13.08
N CYS A 81 -2.82 2.42 -12.29
CA CYS A 81 -2.82 3.32 -11.16
C CYS A 81 -1.94 4.54 -11.46
N ARG A 82 -2.44 5.72 -11.13
CA ARG A 82 -1.67 6.96 -11.16
C ARG A 82 -0.98 7.19 -9.81
N ILE A 83 0.35 7.19 -9.81
CA ILE A 83 1.17 7.31 -8.59
C ILE A 83 1.77 8.70 -8.39
N LYS A 84 1.79 9.56 -9.42
CA LYS A 84 2.16 10.98 -9.30
C LYS A 84 0.97 11.87 -9.68
N SER A 85 0.81 12.97 -8.96
CA SER A 85 -0.23 13.97 -9.27
C SER A 85 0.09 14.72 -10.57
N ASP A 86 -0.95 15.09 -11.32
CA ASP A 86 -0.84 15.99 -12.48
C ASP A 86 -0.88 17.47 -12.05
N GLU A 87 -1.33 17.75 -10.82
CA GLU A 87 -1.33 19.10 -10.27
C GLU A 87 0.10 19.49 -9.88
N PRO A 88 0.52 20.76 -10.10
CA PRO A 88 1.83 21.28 -9.70
C PRO A 88 2.02 21.40 -8.18
N LYS A 89 1.10 20.83 -7.39
CA LYS A 89 1.37 20.56 -5.98
C LYS A 89 2.51 19.54 -5.96
N PRO A 90 3.52 19.72 -5.10
CA PRO A 90 4.45 18.63 -4.84
C PRO A 90 3.60 17.40 -4.59
N SER A 91 3.76 16.34 -5.39
CA SER A 91 3.32 15.04 -4.90
C SER A 91 4.00 14.90 -3.56
N GLU A 92 3.22 14.80 -2.48
CA GLU A 92 3.75 14.73 -1.12
C GLU A 92 4.80 13.61 -1.00
N TYR A 93 4.79 12.67 -1.95
CA TYR A 93 5.71 11.57 -2.08
C TYR A 93 6.16 11.44 -3.54
N ASP A 94 7.46 11.54 -3.79
CA ASP A 94 8.09 10.83 -4.90
C ASP A 94 8.28 9.38 -4.47
N PHE A 95 8.10 8.41 -5.37
CA PHE A 95 8.31 6.99 -5.08
C PHE A 95 9.55 6.46 -5.79
N GLN A 96 10.27 5.55 -5.13
CA GLN A 96 11.45 4.89 -5.66
C GLN A 96 11.18 3.42 -6.01
N THR A 97 10.40 2.71 -5.20
CA THR A 97 10.22 1.26 -5.38
C THR A 97 8.77 0.84 -5.23
N LEU A 98 8.31 -0.01 -6.14
CA LEU A 98 7.10 -0.80 -5.98
C LEU A 98 7.46 -2.23 -5.54
N GLN A 99 6.92 -2.65 -4.40
CA GLN A 99 7.00 -4.01 -3.90
C GLN A 99 5.65 -4.73 -4.06
N LEU A 100 5.62 -5.78 -4.86
CA LEU A 100 4.47 -6.67 -5.01
C LEU A 100 4.79 -8.05 -4.40
N GLU A 101 3.84 -8.61 -3.66
CA GLU A 101 3.81 -10.03 -3.31
C GLU A 101 2.43 -10.59 -3.64
N PHE A 102 2.42 -11.72 -4.34
CA PHE A 102 1.19 -12.33 -4.83
C PHE A 102 1.33 -13.84 -5.00
N GLY A 103 0.21 -14.54 -5.17
CA GLY A 103 0.19 -15.97 -5.41
C GLY A 103 -1.19 -16.51 -5.76
N MET A 104 -1.25 -17.80 -6.10
CA MET A 104 -2.51 -18.51 -6.35
C MET A 104 -2.80 -19.49 -5.23
N ARG A 105 -4.09 -19.63 -4.90
CA ARG A 105 -4.56 -20.50 -3.83
C ARG A 105 -4.30 -21.99 -4.11
N ASP A 106 -4.12 -22.76 -3.05
CA ASP A 106 -3.78 -24.20 -3.11
C ASP A 106 -4.92 -25.12 -3.57
N ASN A 107 -6.17 -24.64 -3.49
CA ASN A 107 -7.37 -25.48 -3.56
C ASN A 107 -7.82 -25.81 -4.99
N ASP A 108 -7.30 -25.12 -6.01
CA ASP A 108 -7.56 -25.42 -7.41
C ASP A 108 -6.27 -25.80 -8.15
N ARG A 109 -5.79 -27.01 -7.88
CA ARG A 109 -4.56 -27.54 -8.52
C ARG A 109 -4.71 -27.82 -10.01
N GLY A 110 -5.93 -27.80 -10.55
CA GLY A 110 -6.21 -28.02 -11.97
C GLY A 110 -6.20 -26.74 -12.80
N SER A 111 -6.20 -25.57 -12.15
CA SER A 111 -6.12 -24.28 -12.81
C SER A 111 -4.80 -24.12 -13.56
N PRO A 112 -4.81 -23.57 -14.79
CA PRO A 112 -3.59 -23.08 -15.42
C PRO A 112 -2.94 -21.97 -14.59
N ALA A 113 -1.66 -21.73 -14.84
CA ALA A 113 -0.90 -20.65 -14.22
C ALA A 113 -1.33 -19.27 -14.74
N ASN A 114 -1.08 -18.23 -13.97
CA ASN A 114 -1.19 -16.84 -14.42
C ASN A 114 0.19 -16.20 -14.55
N THR A 115 0.37 -15.37 -15.57
CA THR A 115 1.51 -14.46 -15.69
C THR A 115 1.13 -13.08 -15.16
N VAL A 116 1.84 -12.59 -14.15
CA VAL A 116 1.73 -11.21 -13.67
C VAL A 116 2.75 -10.34 -14.40
N ARG A 117 2.28 -9.22 -14.95
CA ARG A 117 3.10 -8.22 -15.65
C ARG A 117 2.92 -6.86 -15.01
N VAL A 118 4.00 -6.11 -14.88
CA VAL A 118 3.99 -4.71 -14.48
C VAL A 118 4.44 -3.86 -15.66
N TYR A 119 3.77 -2.74 -15.88
CA TYR A 119 4.10 -1.75 -16.90
C TYR A 119 4.36 -0.40 -16.22
N LEU A 120 5.42 0.29 -16.64
CA LEU A 120 5.77 1.62 -16.16
C LEU A 120 5.54 2.62 -17.29
N ASP A 121 4.59 3.55 -17.09
CA ASP A 121 4.17 4.53 -18.09
C ASP A 121 3.86 3.93 -19.48
N GLY A 122 3.37 2.69 -19.49
CA GLY A 122 2.99 1.95 -20.69
C GLY A 122 4.07 1.04 -21.26
N GLU A 123 5.30 1.11 -20.74
CA GLU A 123 6.41 0.25 -21.17
C GLU A 123 6.50 -1.01 -20.29
N GLN A 124 6.87 -2.14 -20.90
CA GLN A 124 7.06 -3.42 -20.21
C GLN A 124 8.51 -3.89 -20.35
N ASP A 125 9.08 -4.37 -19.24
CA ASP A 125 10.32 -5.14 -19.22
C ASP A 125 10.07 -6.61 -18.82
N ALA A 126 10.90 -7.53 -19.31
CA ALA A 126 10.92 -8.92 -18.88
C ALA A 126 11.18 -9.06 -17.37
N SER A 127 11.99 -8.16 -16.79
CA SER A 127 12.23 -8.10 -15.34
C SER A 127 10.96 -7.84 -14.51
N GLN A 128 9.90 -7.34 -15.15
CA GLN A 128 8.62 -6.99 -14.55
C GLN A 128 7.55 -8.07 -14.78
N THR A 129 7.96 -9.29 -15.11
CA THR A 129 7.06 -10.40 -15.47
C THR A 129 7.36 -11.64 -14.63
N VAL A 130 6.34 -12.21 -13.97
CA VAL A 130 6.49 -13.46 -13.20
C VAL A 130 5.25 -14.34 -13.36
N THR A 131 5.46 -15.64 -13.59
CA THR A 131 4.38 -16.64 -13.63
C THR A 131 4.21 -17.30 -12.26
N VAL A 132 2.96 -17.52 -11.86
CA VAL A 132 2.60 -18.29 -10.66
C VAL A 132 1.52 -19.31 -11.00
N GLY A 133 1.66 -20.54 -10.51
CA GLY A 133 0.65 -21.59 -10.54
C GLY A 133 -0.03 -21.81 -9.19
N PRO A 134 -1.02 -22.73 -9.12
CA PRO A 134 -1.71 -23.07 -7.88
C PRO A 134 -0.76 -23.44 -6.72
N GLY A 135 -0.89 -22.74 -5.61
CA GLY A 135 -0.05 -22.91 -4.41
C GLY A 135 1.33 -22.28 -4.50
N GLU A 136 1.65 -21.58 -5.58
CA GLU A 136 2.88 -20.82 -5.73
C GLU A 136 2.68 -19.35 -5.34
N LYS A 137 3.75 -18.75 -4.82
CA LYS A 137 3.83 -17.32 -4.53
C LYS A 137 5.08 -16.73 -5.17
N ALA A 138 5.01 -15.45 -5.50
CA ALA A 138 6.12 -14.70 -6.07
C ALA A 138 6.14 -13.27 -5.49
N SER A 139 7.26 -12.60 -5.75
CA SER A 139 7.45 -11.19 -5.43
C SER A 139 8.11 -10.47 -6.60
N LEU A 140 7.76 -9.20 -6.78
CA LEU A 140 8.36 -8.30 -7.74
C LEU A 140 8.77 -7.00 -7.03
N SER A 141 10.00 -6.56 -7.25
CA SER A 141 10.52 -5.27 -6.79
C SER A 141 10.88 -4.47 -8.03
N VAL A 142 10.23 -3.34 -8.25
CA VAL A 142 10.36 -2.54 -9.48
C VAL A 142 10.77 -1.12 -9.12
N ASP A 143 11.79 -0.60 -9.80
CA ASP A 143 12.15 0.82 -9.70
C ASP A 143 11.07 1.66 -10.38
N VAL A 144 10.46 2.56 -9.61
CA VAL A 144 9.40 3.47 -10.07
C VAL A 144 9.84 4.93 -10.00
N THR A 145 11.15 5.17 -9.89
CA THR A 145 11.74 6.49 -9.94
C THR A 145 11.33 7.18 -11.24
N ASN A 146 10.75 8.38 -11.11
CA ASN A 146 10.22 9.17 -12.24
C ASN A 146 9.03 8.56 -13.00
N VAL A 147 8.42 7.49 -12.50
CA VAL A 147 7.22 6.90 -13.09
C VAL A 147 5.97 7.65 -12.64
N ARG A 148 5.02 7.87 -13.55
CA ARG A 148 3.72 8.50 -13.24
C ARG A 148 2.59 7.49 -13.12
N ASN A 149 2.60 6.46 -13.96
CA ASN A 149 1.55 5.46 -14.05
C ASN A 149 2.15 4.05 -13.97
N ILE A 150 1.49 3.19 -13.22
CA ILE A 150 1.84 1.78 -13.09
C ILE A 150 0.64 0.97 -13.54
N ALA A 151 0.81 0.09 -14.51
CA ALA A 151 -0.18 -0.94 -14.80
C ALA A 151 0.25 -2.28 -14.22
N VAL A 152 -0.69 -3.01 -13.64
CA VAL A 152 -0.51 -4.39 -13.19
C VAL A 152 -1.52 -5.24 -13.93
N GLU A 153 -1.05 -6.29 -14.59
CA GLU A 153 -1.88 -7.23 -15.33
C GLU A 153 -1.64 -8.66 -14.86
N THR A 154 -2.70 -9.46 -14.86
CA THR A 154 -2.65 -10.90 -14.72
C THR A 154 -3.21 -11.52 -15.98
N VAL A 155 -2.40 -12.33 -16.67
CA VAL A 155 -2.74 -12.99 -17.93
C VAL A 155 -2.87 -14.49 -17.67
N CYS A 156 -3.93 -15.09 -18.18
CA CYS A 156 -4.12 -16.54 -18.08
C CYS A 156 -3.18 -17.27 -19.04
N ASN A 157 -2.42 -18.25 -18.57
CA ASN A 157 -1.56 -19.07 -19.43
C ASN A 157 -2.35 -20.26 -20.02
N SER A 158 -3.57 -20.01 -20.50
CA SER A 158 -4.41 -21.00 -21.19
C SER A 158 -5.51 -20.33 -22.01
N ASP A 159 -5.65 -20.75 -23.26
CA ASP A 159 -6.74 -20.28 -24.13
C ASP A 159 -8.01 -21.15 -24.04
N THR A 160 -7.94 -22.27 -23.30
CA THR A 160 -9.01 -23.30 -23.26
C THR A 160 -9.59 -23.52 -21.88
N LYS A 161 -8.96 -22.98 -20.84
CA LYS A 161 -9.40 -23.13 -19.45
C LYS A 161 -9.36 -21.79 -18.75
N TYR A 162 -10.30 -21.61 -17.84
CA TYR A 162 -10.28 -20.47 -16.92
C TYR A 162 -9.11 -20.60 -15.96
N CYS A 163 -8.35 -19.52 -15.81
CA CYS A 163 -7.40 -19.37 -14.73
C CYS A 163 -8.10 -18.89 -13.47
N ASP A 164 -7.73 -19.49 -12.34
CA ASP A 164 -8.11 -18.99 -11.04
C ASP A 164 -7.43 -17.64 -10.73
N ARG A 165 -7.88 -17.00 -9.68
CA ARG A 165 -7.46 -15.66 -9.28
C ARG A 165 -6.03 -15.66 -8.74
N VAL A 166 -5.32 -14.58 -9.03
CA VAL A 166 -4.09 -14.18 -8.36
C VAL A 166 -4.46 -13.26 -7.19
N TYR A 167 -3.94 -13.57 -6.00
CA TYR A 167 -4.18 -12.83 -4.77
C TYR A 167 -2.93 -12.02 -4.42
N PHE A 168 -3.09 -10.74 -4.13
CA PHE A 168 -2.00 -9.83 -3.76
C PHE A 168 -2.00 -9.65 -2.24
N PHE A 169 -0.86 -9.97 -1.62
CA PHE A 169 -0.60 -9.86 -0.17
C PHE A 169 0.16 -8.59 0.18
N ARG A 170 0.96 -8.09 -0.77
CA ARG A 170 1.70 -6.83 -0.65
C ARG A 170 1.62 -6.08 -1.97
N ALA A 171 1.38 -4.78 -1.89
CA ALA A 171 1.51 -3.85 -3.00
C ALA A 171 1.85 -2.47 -2.44
N LEU A 172 3.13 -2.22 -2.20
CA LEU A 172 3.62 -1.04 -1.49
C LEU A 172 4.51 -0.18 -2.38
N LEU A 173 4.27 1.12 -2.33
CA LEU A 173 5.10 2.16 -2.91
C LEU A 173 5.98 2.75 -1.81
N GLU A 174 7.28 2.69 -2.01
CA GLU A 174 8.28 3.21 -1.09
C GLU A 174 8.68 4.63 -1.53
N PRO A 175 8.48 5.64 -0.67
CA PRO A 175 8.81 7.02 -1.00
C PRO A 175 10.33 7.29 -1.03
N VAL A 176 10.74 8.21 -1.90
CA VAL A 176 12.09 8.78 -1.94
C VAL A 176 12.30 9.54 -0.63
N GLY A 177 13.29 9.12 0.17
CA GLY A 177 13.62 9.84 1.39
C GLY A 177 12.89 9.38 2.66
N ALA A 178 12.70 8.07 2.84
CA ALA A 178 12.57 7.49 4.19
C ALA A 178 13.74 7.86 5.14
N SER A 179 14.77 8.57 4.64
CA SER A 179 15.50 9.57 5.41
C SER A 179 15.57 10.92 4.67
N THR A 180 15.38 12.01 5.43
CA THR A 180 15.64 13.43 5.11
C THR A 180 14.56 14.22 4.39
N TYR A 181 13.43 14.45 5.07
CA TYR A 181 12.78 15.76 5.05
C TYR A 181 12.72 16.30 6.48
N SER A 182 13.79 16.97 6.91
CA SER A 182 13.73 17.89 8.04
C SER A 182 12.92 19.10 7.57
N ASN A 183 11.65 19.18 7.99
CA ASN A 183 10.93 20.44 7.91
C ASN A 183 11.77 21.53 8.58
N PRO A 184 11.99 22.69 7.94
CA PRO A 184 12.45 23.87 8.65
C PRO A 184 11.45 24.11 9.79
N VAL A 185 11.94 24.07 11.02
CA VAL A 185 11.20 24.57 12.17
C VAL A 185 10.91 26.04 11.86
N GLU A 186 9.68 26.31 11.44
CA GLU A 186 9.15 27.66 11.40
C GLU A 186 9.20 28.15 12.85
N THR A 187 10.22 28.95 13.13
CA THR A 187 10.40 29.56 14.45
C THR A 187 9.40 30.69 14.52
N THR A 188 8.15 30.36 14.87
CA THR A 188 7.15 31.36 15.21
C THR A 188 7.64 32.04 16.50
N PRO A 189 7.90 33.36 16.50
CA PRO A 189 8.20 34.08 17.74
C PRO A 189 6.98 33.96 18.67
N MET A 190 7.22 33.60 19.94
CA MET A 190 6.18 33.66 20.97
C MET A 190 5.50 35.04 20.96
N PRO A 191 4.17 35.13 20.95
CA PRO A 191 3.49 36.37 21.24
C PRO A 191 3.73 36.75 22.72
N PRO A 192 3.95 38.03 23.03
CA PRO A 192 4.06 38.48 24.42
C PRO A 192 2.72 38.28 25.14
N SER A 193 2.81 37.75 26.37
CA SER A 193 1.72 37.63 27.32
C SER A 193 0.98 38.95 27.48
N ARG A 194 -0.33 38.95 27.23
CA ARG A 194 -1.24 40.02 27.67
C ARG A 194 -2.08 39.50 28.82
N ASP A 195 -1.83 40.10 29.98
CA ASP A 195 -2.70 40.10 31.14
C ASP A 195 -4.08 40.69 30.79
N GLY A 196 -5.12 40.00 31.27
CA GLY A 196 -6.38 40.57 31.78
C GLY A 196 -7.28 41.36 30.82
N SER A 197 -8.41 40.77 30.43
CA SER A 197 -9.75 41.34 30.73
C SER A 197 -10.87 40.42 30.23
N ALA A 198 -11.93 40.39 31.03
CA ALA A 198 -13.16 39.63 30.87
C ALA A 198 -14.02 40.09 29.68
N ASP A 199 -15.03 39.26 29.41
CA ASP A 199 -16.27 39.54 28.67
C ASP A 199 -16.22 39.47 27.13
N GLN A 200 -16.68 38.34 26.57
CA GLN A 200 -18.02 38.23 25.96
C GLN A 200 -18.23 36.86 25.30
N VAL A 201 -19.22 36.12 25.81
CA VAL A 201 -19.78 34.92 25.18
C VAL A 201 -20.70 35.37 24.04
N PRO A 202 -20.47 34.98 22.78
CA PRO A 202 -21.44 35.21 21.72
C PRO A 202 -22.66 34.29 21.89
N PRO A 203 -23.89 34.78 21.65
CA PRO A 203 -25.10 33.97 21.77
C PRO A 203 -25.19 32.88 20.69
N PRO A 204 -25.88 31.76 20.97
CA PRO A 204 -26.08 30.69 19.99
C PRO A 204 -27.00 31.14 18.84
N PRO A 205 -26.80 30.60 17.63
CA PRO A 205 -27.65 30.90 16.48
C PRO A 205 -29.08 30.35 16.64
N PRO A 206 -30.09 30.99 16.02
CA PRO A 206 -31.48 30.57 16.12
C PRO A 206 -31.76 29.26 15.37
N ASN A 207 -32.49 28.38 16.04
CA ASN A 207 -33.12 27.18 15.47
C ASN A 207 -34.17 27.57 14.42
N THR A 208 -33.89 27.31 13.14
CA THR A 208 -34.92 27.18 12.11
C THR A 208 -35.21 25.70 11.91
N GLY A 209 -36.23 25.22 12.62
CA GLY A 209 -36.94 24.02 12.22
C GLY A 209 -37.74 24.29 10.96
N THR A 210 -37.69 23.37 10.00
CA THR A 210 -38.75 23.25 9.00
C THR A 210 -38.93 21.77 8.68
N GLU A 211 -40.15 21.30 8.95
CA GLU A 211 -40.76 20.03 8.57
C GLU A 211 -40.82 19.83 7.05
N GLY A 212 -41.01 18.57 6.66
CA GLY A 212 -41.40 18.14 5.30
C GLY A 212 -40.26 17.40 4.60
N ASP A 213 -40.43 16.25 3.97
CA ASP A 213 -41.64 15.61 3.50
C ASP A 213 -41.31 14.14 3.13
N ALA A 214 -42.38 13.38 3.01
CA ALA A 214 -42.53 11.96 2.87
C ALA A 214 -41.71 11.25 1.78
N GLY A 215 -41.39 10.00 2.09
CA GLY A 215 -41.88 8.87 1.30
C GLY A 215 -41.44 8.79 -0.16
N LYS A 216 -40.35 8.04 -0.41
CA LYS A 216 -40.21 7.29 -1.66
C LYS A 216 -39.95 5.82 -1.39
N THR A 217 -41.02 5.06 -1.57
CA THR A 217 -41.11 3.61 -1.63
C THR A 217 -40.13 3.03 -2.67
N PRO A 218 -39.47 1.90 -2.39
CA PRO A 218 -38.64 1.20 -3.38
C PRO A 218 -39.52 0.55 -4.46
N PRO A 219 -39.04 0.44 -5.72
CA PRO A 219 -39.75 -0.27 -6.78
C PRO A 219 -39.80 -1.79 -6.50
N PRO A 220 -40.87 -2.48 -6.93
CA PRO A 220 -41.03 -3.92 -6.70
C PRO A 220 -40.04 -4.77 -7.53
N PRO A 221 -39.77 -6.00 -7.07
CA PRO A 221 -38.92 -6.96 -7.78
C PRO A 221 -39.60 -7.47 -9.05
N ASN A 222 -38.85 -7.46 -10.17
CA ASN A 222 -39.27 -8.10 -11.42
C ASN A 222 -39.30 -9.63 -11.25
N THR A 223 -40.50 -10.19 -11.26
CA THR A 223 -40.81 -11.61 -11.41
C THR A 223 -41.22 -11.91 -12.85
N GLY A 224 -40.69 -13.01 -13.41
CA GLY A 224 -41.08 -13.59 -14.70
C GLY A 224 -40.13 -13.20 -15.83
N THR A 225 -39.57 -14.11 -16.62
CA THR A 225 -40.30 -15.19 -17.30
C THR A 225 -39.37 -16.36 -17.60
N GLU A 226 -39.84 -17.56 -17.25
CA GLU A 226 -39.43 -18.83 -17.84
C GLU A 226 -39.68 -18.86 -19.35
N GLY A 227 -38.82 -19.58 -20.06
CA GLY A 227 -38.93 -19.95 -21.47
C GLY A 227 -37.53 -20.30 -21.97
N ASP A 228 -37.25 -21.39 -22.63
CA ASP A 228 -38.05 -22.51 -23.11
C ASP A 228 -37.04 -23.62 -23.45
N ALA A 229 -37.47 -24.87 -23.33
CA ALA A 229 -36.69 -26.07 -23.55
C ALA A 229 -36.41 -26.28 -25.05
N GLY A 230 -35.24 -25.85 -25.52
CA GLY A 230 -34.73 -26.19 -26.86
C GLY A 230 -34.06 -27.56 -26.88
N LYS A 231 -34.85 -28.60 -27.14
CA LYS A 231 -34.42 -30.00 -27.25
C LYS A 231 -34.02 -30.34 -28.71
N THR A 232 -32.82 -30.92 -28.89
CA THR A 232 -32.38 -31.86 -29.97
C THR A 232 -32.25 -31.34 -31.43
N PRO A 233 -31.53 -32.04 -32.36
CA PRO A 233 -30.67 -33.23 -32.23
C PRO A 233 -29.30 -33.20 -32.97
N LEU A 234 -28.42 -34.13 -32.57
CA LEU A 234 -27.33 -34.67 -33.39
C LEU A 234 -27.87 -35.37 -34.67
N PRO A 235 -27.08 -35.38 -35.75
CA PRO A 235 -27.02 -36.56 -36.61
C PRO A 235 -25.62 -37.16 -36.68
N ARG A 236 -25.64 -38.49 -36.78
CA ARG A 236 -24.53 -39.41 -37.05
C ARG A 236 -23.80 -39.06 -38.35
N LEU A 237 -22.48 -39.20 -38.33
CA LEU A 237 -21.69 -40.15 -39.15
C LEU A 237 -20.27 -40.23 -38.58
#